data_AF-A0A382SYR9-F1
#
_entry.id   AF-A0A382SYR9-F1
#
_cell.length_a   1.000
_cell.length_b   1.000
_cell.length_c   1.000
_cell.angle_alpha   90.00
_cell.angle_beta   90.00
_cell.angle_gamma   90.00
#
_symmetry.space_group_name_H-M   'P 1'
#
loop_
_entity.id
_entity.type
_entity.pdbx_description
1 polymer ?
#
loop_
_entity_poly.entity_id
_entity_poly.type
_entity_poly.pdbx_seq_one_letter_code
_entity_poly.pdbx_strand_id
1 'polypeptide(L)' 'MFNIFGFYKFKRINNLNNIKFLLYPIFLDHKIRGTLILSTEGINGTISGKKNEII' A
#
# COMPACT_ATOMS: atom_id res chain seq x y z
N MET A 1 -11.54 -12.06 11.07
CA MET A 1 -11.29 -10.69 11.58
C MET A 1 -10.38 -9.97 10.59
N PHE A 2 -10.69 -8.72 10.24
CA PHE A 2 -9.85 -7.90 9.36
C PHE A 2 -9.03 -6.94 10.21
N ASN A 3 -7.75 -6.80 9.88
CA ASN A 3 -6.88 -5.77 10.44
C ASN A 3 -6.93 -4.55 9.52
N ILE A 4 -6.86 -3.36 10.12
CA ILE A 4 -6.86 -2.08 9.41
C ILE A 4 -5.61 -1.34 9.83
N PHE A 5 -4.84 -0.87 8.86
CA PHE A 5 -3.59 -0.15 9.06
C PHE A 5 -3.68 1.22 8.38
N GLY A 6 -3.42 2.27 9.14
CA GLY A 6 -3.12 3.60 8.61
C GLY A 6 -1.62 3.88 8.76
N PHE A 7 -0.97 4.37 7.72
CA PHE A 7 0.46 4.66 7.75
C PHE A 7 0.84 5.80 6.81
N TYR A 8 1.93 6.48 7.16
CA TYR A 8 2.60 7.44 6.29
C TYR A 8 4.11 7.33 6.45
N LYS A 9 4.84 7.70 5.41
CA LYS A 9 6.29 7.82 5.45
C LYS A 9 6.78 8.85 4.43
N PHE A 10 7.47 9.87 4.93
CA PHE A 10 8.25 10.76 4.08
C PHE A 10 9.50 10.01 3.60
N LYS A 11 9.60 9.83 2.29
CA LYS A 11 10.74 9.24 1.60
C LYS A 11 10.65 9.69 0.15
N ARG A 12 11.71 10.32 -0.36
CA ARG A 12 11.71 10.77 -1.74
C ARG A 12 11.54 9.58 -2.70
N ILE A 13 10.55 9.65 -3.58
CA ILE A 13 10.24 8.60 -4.56
C ILE A 13 10.33 9.20 -5.96
N ASN A 14 11.22 8.65 -6.78
CA ASN A 14 11.45 9.14 -8.14
C ASN A 14 10.60 8.40 -9.20
N ASN A 15 10.18 7.16 -8.94
CA ASN A 15 9.54 6.28 -9.92
C ASN A 15 8.13 5.84 -9.47
N LEU A 16 7.22 6.80 -9.30
CA LEU A 16 5.86 6.56 -8.80
C LEU A 16 5.08 5.51 -9.60
N ASN A 17 5.13 5.60 -10.94
CA ASN A 17 4.41 4.69 -11.82
C ASN A 17 4.90 3.25 -11.71
N ASN A 18 6.22 3.04 -11.61
CA ASN A 18 6.80 1.70 -11.45
C ASN A 18 6.37 1.10 -10.11
N ILE A 19 6.39 1.89 -9.04
CA ILE A 19 5.98 1.42 -7.70
C ILE A 19 4.49 1.09 -7.70
N LYS A 20 3.64 1.92 -8.31
CA LYS A 20 2.21 1.61 -8.47
C LYS A 20 2.00 0.30 -9.21
N PHE A 21 2.70 0.10 -10.32
CA PHE A 21 2.61 -1.12 -11.12
C PHE A 21 3.06 -2.37 -10.35
N LEU A 22 4.09 -2.26 -9.51
CA LEU A 22 4.56 -3.35 -8.66
C LEU A 22 3.61 -3.66 -7.50
N LEU A 23 3.02 -2.65 -6.87
CA LEU A 23 2.18 -2.82 -5.68
C LEU A 23 0.76 -3.29 -5.99
N TYR A 24 0.19 -2.87 -7.13
CA TYR A 24 -1.17 -3.25 -7.51
C TYR A 24 -1.41 -4.78 -7.57
N PRO A 25 -0.58 -5.60 -8.27
CA PRO A 25 -0.76 -7.05 -8.28
C PRO A 25 -0.58 -7.66 -6.89
N ILE A 26 0.37 -7.18 -6.08
CA ILE A 26 0.57 -7.64 -4.70
C ILE A 26 -0.72 -7.44 -3.89
N PHE A 27 -1.37 -6.30 -4.03
CA PHE A 27 -2.62 -6.02 -3.31
C PHE A 27 -3.74 -6.97 -3.76
N LEU A 28 -3.82 -7.31 -5.04
CA LEU A 28 -4.81 -8.25 -5.55
C LEU A 28 -4.54 -9.68 -5.05
N ASP A 29 -3.30 -10.14 -5.15
CA ASP A 29 -2.89 -11.51 -4.77
C ASP A 29 -3.11 -11.75 -3.27
N HIS A 30 -2.81 -10.75 -2.45
CA HIS A 30 -3.00 -10.78 -1.01
C HIS A 30 -4.39 -10.28 -0.56
N LYS A 31 -5.32 -10.01 -1.49
CA LYS A 31 -6.69 -9.53 -1.20
C LYS A 31 -6.71 -8.31 -0.26
N ILE A 32 -5.68 -7.48 -0.35
CA ILE A 32 -5.55 -6.22 0.38
C ILE A 32 -6.55 -5.23 -0.20
N ARG A 33 -7.34 -4.61 0.66
CA ARG A 33 -8.27 -3.54 0.31
C ARG A 33 -7.81 -2.22 0.90
N GLY A 34 -8.25 -1.11 0.31
CA GLY A 34 -7.93 0.22 0.79
C GLY A 34 -7.24 1.08 -0.26
N THR A 35 -6.53 2.10 0.18
CA THR A 35 -5.96 3.14 -0.70
C THR A 35 -4.54 3.46 -0.28
N LEU A 36 -3.68 3.62 -1.29
CA LEU A 36 -2.30 4.05 -1.16
C LEU A 36 -2.08 5.26 -2.04
N ILE A 37 -1.59 6.35 -1.46
CA ILE A 37 -1.20 7.58 -2.12
C ILE A 37 0.31 7.55 -2.25
N LEU A 38 0.79 7.61 -3.49
CA LEU A 38 2.21 7.74 -3.81
C LEU A 38 2.44 9.17 -4.30
N SER A 39 3.36 9.88 -3.66
CA SER A 39 3.83 11.21 -4.07
C SER A 39 5.35 11.24 -4.10
N THR A 40 5.92 12.27 -4.74
CA THR A 40 7.38 12.42 -4.81
C THR A 40 8.03 12.62 -3.44
N GLU A 41 7.29 13.13 -2.45
CA GLU A 41 7.72 13.32 -1.06
C GLU A 41 7.63 12.03 -0.23
N GLY A 42 6.81 11.06 -0.64
CA GLY A 42 6.57 9.87 0.18
C GLY A 42 5.33 9.07 -0.16
N ILE A 43 4.84 8.38 0.87
CA ILE A 43 3.72 7.45 0.79
C ILE A 43 2.80 7.65 1.98
N ASN A 44 1.50 7.55 1.73
CA ASN A 44 0.46 7.55 2.75
C ASN A 44 -0.57 6.48 2.35
N GLY A 45 -1.18 5.79 3.30
CA GLY A 45 -2.21 4.82 2.98
C GLY A 45 -3.00 4.33 4.16
N THR A 46 -4.19 3.85 3.84
CA THR A 46 -5.03 3.05 4.73
C THR A 46 -5.36 1.75 4.01
N ILE A 47 -4.94 0.62 4.57
CA ILE A 47 -5.19 -0.71 4.00
C ILE A 47 -5.85 -1.65 5.02
N SER A 48 -6.53 -2.67 4.52
CA SER A 48 -7.17 -3.69 5.33
C SER A 48 -7.11 -5.07 4.69
N GLY A 49 -7.09 -6.10 5.51
CA GLY A 49 -6.95 -7.49 5.08
C GLY A 49 -6.94 -8.46 6.25
N LYS A 50 -7.01 -9.75 5.97
CA LYS A 50 -6.95 -10.77 7.02
C LYS A 50 -5.52 -10.87 7.55
N LYS A 51 -5.38 -11.34 8.79
CA LYS A 51 -4.06 -11.51 9.43
C LYS A 51 -3.08 -12.29 8.54
N ASN A 52 -3.52 -13.42 7.98
CA ASN A 52 -2.69 -14.31 7.15
C ASN A 52 -2.43 -13.76 5.73
N GLU A 53 -3.05 -12.64 5.37
CA GLU A 53 -2.98 -12.03 4.04
C GLU A 53 -2.11 -10.76 4.05
N ILE A 54 -2.08 -10.02 5.18
CA ILE A 54 -1.35 -8.74 5.31
C ILE A 54 -0.15 -8.77 6.26
N ILE A 55 -0.12 -9.68 7.25
CA ILE A 55 0.99 -9.78 8.23
C ILE A 55 1.86 -10.99 7.90
#